data_AF-A0A512M402-F1
#
_entry.id   AF-A0A512M402-F1
#
_cell.length_a   1.000
_cell.length_b   1.000
_cell.length_c   1.000
_cell.angle_alpha   90.00
_cell.angle_beta   90.00
_cell.angle_gamma   90.00
#
_symmetry.space_group_name_H-M   'P 1'
#
loop_
_entity.id
_entity.type
_entity.pdbx_description
1 polymer ?
#
loop_
_entity_poly.entity_id
_entity_poly.type
_entity_poly.pdbx_seq_one_letter_code
_entity_poly.pdbx_strand_id
1 'polypeptide(L)'
;MIRSLLRRLIQGAPAEQAPAALTTLVGMTTNEERLYYAEAIQKIRSLPGAVVDLGCWMGSTTLSLVHGLEEAGCKDEIVYGFDRFIWDDWMDEYLPVVACEYAHGESFLPEVRRRVKAHGHRVRLVPADLTTYAWKDGPIKLLLVDAMKTWVLGSSITRSFFPSLVPGALVVHQDYKCYDTPWIALIQYRLRDLFNFTHGVRRGCTVAFELKEKLSPERVNAAADFTAVTAEEIEAAVNWSAELLGEPGRGWMAGCHIMYHLFVKDAAGARRIADGYLNSGIKRHGGFAEALRFLETAESKGEFPPS
;
A
#
# COMPACT_ATOMS: atom_id res chain seq x y z
N MET A 1 -8.26 -5.88 15.81
CA MET A 1 -9.29 -6.73 15.17
C MET A 1 -9.26 -6.65 13.63
N ILE A 2 -9.02 -5.47 13.04
CA ILE A 2 -9.06 -5.22 11.57
C ILE A 2 -7.95 -5.93 10.77
N ARG A 3 -6.72 -6.07 11.32
CA ARG A 3 -5.57 -6.62 10.59
C ARG A 3 -5.33 -8.14 10.75
N SER A 4 -5.99 -8.80 11.71
CA SER A 4 -5.81 -10.26 11.91
C SER A 4 -6.45 -11.10 10.78
N LEU A 5 -7.25 -10.47 9.91
CA LEU A 5 -7.90 -11.08 8.75
C LEU A 5 -7.14 -10.87 7.43
N LEU A 6 -6.34 -9.80 7.30
CA LEU A 6 -5.32 -9.67 6.24
C LEU A 6 -4.41 -10.92 6.23
N ARG A 7 -4.08 -11.45 7.42
CA ARG A 7 -3.40 -12.75 7.61
C ARG A 7 -4.06 -13.94 6.88
N ARG A 8 -5.39 -14.06 6.90
CA ARG A 8 -6.11 -15.18 6.23
C ARG A 8 -6.14 -15.05 4.71
N LEU A 9 -6.06 -13.82 4.19
CA LEU A 9 -6.05 -13.53 2.76
C LEU A 9 -4.63 -13.63 2.17
N ILE A 10 -3.60 -13.38 2.98
CA ILE A 10 -2.18 -13.44 2.61
C ILE A 10 -1.64 -14.89 2.63
N GLN A 11 -2.19 -15.78 3.45
CA GLN A 11 -1.80 -17.19 3.50
C GLN A 11 -2.49 -18.03 2.41
N GLY A 12 -2.18 -17.73 1.14
CA GLY A 12 -2.49 -18.61 0.01
C GLY A 12 -1.31 -19.51 -0.33
N ALA A 13 -1.59 -20.77 -0.72
CA ALA A 13 -0.67 -21.80 -1.21
C ALA A 13 0.56 -21.27 -2.00
N PRO A 14 1.72 -21.96 -1.92
CA PRO A 14 3.00 -21.46 -2.43
C PRO A 14 2.87 -20.84 -3.82
N ALA A 15 3.40 -19.62 -3.97
CA ALA A 15 3.74 -19.12 -5.30
C ALA A 15 4.68 -20.16 -5.92
N GLU A 16 4.29 -20.75 -7.04
CA GLU A 16 5.23 -21.48 -7.86
C GLU A 16 6.40 -20.53 -8.16
N GLN A 17 7.57 -20.87 -7.63
CA GLN A 17 8.90 -20.35 -8.02
C GLN A 17 9.41 -19.01 -7.45
N ALA A 18 8.89 -18.48 -6.34
CA ALA A 18 9.60 -17.38 -5.65
C ALA A 18 10.93 -17.90 -5.01
N PRO A 19 12.07 -17.22 -5.16
CA PRO A 19 13.33 -17.61 -4.53
C PRO A 19 13.20 -17.77 -3.02
N ALA A 20 13.93 -18.73 -2.43
CA ALA A 20 13.92 -18.98 -0.97
C ALA A 20 14.28 -17.74 -0.15
N ALA A 21 15.10 -16.84 -0.71
CA ALA A 21 15.46 -15.55 -0.12
C ALA A 21 14.25 -14.63 0.08
N LEU A 22 13.19 -14.73 -0.74
CA LEU A 22 11.99 -13.92 -0.63
C LEU A 22 10.88 -14.59 0.20
N THR A 23 10.76 -15.92 0.11
CA THR A 23 9.67 -16.65 0.79
C THR A 23 9.83 -16.73 2.30
N THR A 24 11.06 -16.56 2.80
CA THR A 24 11.39 -16.61 4.24
C THR A 24 11.34 -15.25 4.94
N LEU A 25 11.10 -14.17 4.19
CA LEU A 25 11.03 -12.83 4.76
C LEU A 25 9.83 -12.70 5.71
N VAL A 26 10.05 -12.06 6.86
CA VAL A 26 8.98 -11.77 7.82
C VAL A 26 8.30 -10.47 7.43
N GLY A 27 6.99 -10.54 7.22
CA GLY A 27 6.18 -9.41 6.77
C GLY A 27 4.73 -9.80 6.52
N MET A 28 3.87 -8.80 6.31
CA MET A 28 2.47 -8.96 5.89
C MET A 28 2.33 -8.85 4.36
N THR A 29 3.29 -9.39 3.63
CA THR A 29 3.32 -9.41 2.16
C THR A 29 3.25 -10.84 1.66
N THR A 30 2.56 -11.07 0.55
CA THR A 30 2.54 -12.38 -0.11
C THR A 30 3.86 -12.65 -0.84
N ASN A 31 4.11 -13.91 -1.20
CA ASN A 31 5.26 -14.26 -2.03
C ASN A 31 5.16 -13.63 -3.44
N GLU A 32 3.95 -13.50 -3.99
CA GLU A 32 3.74 -12.84 -5.29
C GLU A 32 4.08 -11.34 -5.21
N GLU A 33 3.75 -10.66 -4.10
CA GLU A 33 4.11 -9.26 -3.88
C GLU A 33 5.63 -9.08 -3.78
N ARG A 34 6.30 -9.92 -2.98
CA ARG A 34 7.76 -9.87 -2.82
C ARG A 34 8.50 -10.12 -4.13
N LEU A 35 8.06 -11.11 -4.90
CA LEU A 35 8.60 -11.38 -6.23
C LEU A 35 8.41 -10.17 -7.14
N TYR A 36 7.21 -9.59 -7.17
CA TYR A 36 6.93 -8.41 -7.96
C TYR A 36 7.82 -7.22 -7.59
N TYR A 37 8.08 -6.98 -6.29
CA TYR A 37 8.97 -5.89 -5.86
C TYR A 37 10.39 -6.07 -6.38
N ALA A 38 10.91 -7.30 -6.36
CA ALA A 38 12.23 -7.61 -6.93
C ALA A 38 12.25 -7.39 -8.46
N GLU A 39 11.24 -7.91 -9.17
CA GLU A 39 11.11 -7.78 -10.63
C GLU A 39 10.91 -6.34 -11.09
N ALA A 40 10.21 -5.51 -10.30
CA ALA A 40 9.96 -4.11 -10.60
C ALA A 40 11.27 -3.33 -10.78
N ILE A 41 12.32 -3.67 -10.03
CA ILE A 41 13.65 -3.05 -10.17
C ILE A 41 14.22 -3.25 -11.57
N GLN A 42 14.06 -4.43 -12.17
CA GLN A 42 14.60 -4.71 -13.52
C GLN A 42 14.03 -3.75 -14.58
N LYS A 43 12.77 -3.33 -14.41
CA LYS A 43 12.09 -2.40 -15.32
C LYS A 43 12.65 -0.98 -15.22
N ILE A 44 13.06 -0.56 -14.02
CA ILE A 44 13.47 0.82 -13.74
C ILE A 44 14.97 1.01 -13.51
N ARG A 45 15.78 -0.06 -13.62
CA ARG A 45 17.21 -0.01 -13.26
C ARG A 45 18.01 1.06 -14.01
N SER A 46 17.64 1.38 -15.24
CA SER A 46 18.30 2.41 -16.06
C SER A 46 17.88 3.84 -15.71
N LEU A 47 16.82 4.03 -14.92
CA LEU A 47 16.36 5.35 -14.50
C LEU A 47 17.24 5.91 -13.38
N PRO A 48 17.44 7.24 -13.34
CA PRO A 48 18.09 7.89 -12.21
C PRO A 48 17.12 8.05 -11.04
N GLY A 49 17.64 7.99 -9.82
CA GLY A 49 16.90 8.31 -8.61
C GLY A 49 16.86 7.19 -7.58
N ALA A 50 16.31 7.51 -6.41
CA ALA A 50 16.21 6.64 -5.27
C ALA A 50 15.14 5.55 -5.45
N VAL A 51 15.35 4.44 -4.75
CA VAL A 51 14.34 3.41 -4.47
C VAL A 51 13.85 3.63 -3.04
N VAL A 52 12.57 3.94 -2.89
CA VAL A 52 11.96 4.36 -1.62
C VAL A 52 10.83 3.40 -1.24
N ASP A 53 10.84 2.96 0.01
CA ASP A 53 9.85 2.07 0.62
C ASP A 53 9.22 2.77 1.83
N LEU A 54 7.94 3.12 1.74
CA LEU A 54 7.19 3.84 2.77
C LEU A 54 6.29 2.89 3.55
N GLY A 55 6.67 2.58 4.80
CA GLY A 55 5.99 1.60 5.65
C GLY A 55 6.71 0.25 5.64
N CYS A 56 8.04 0.25 5.78
CA CYS A 56 8.82 -0.98 5.59
C CYS A 56 8.64 -2.02 6.70
N TRP A 57 8.11 -1.64 7.88
CA TRP A 57 7.91 -2.51 9.04
C TRP A 57 9.10 -3.45 9.32
N MET A 58 8.90 -4.77 9.23
CA MET A 58 9.93 -5.81 9.44
C MET A 58 10.91 -6.00 8.27
N GLY A 59 10.76 -5.23 7.19
CA GLY A 59 11.70 -5.16 6.07
C GLY A 59 11.40 -6.12 4.92
N SER A 60 10.26 -6.81 4.89
CA SER A 60 9.96 -7.74 3.77
C SER A 60 9.89 -7.05 2.40
N THR A 61 9.31 -5.85 2.34
CA THR A 61 9.25 -5.00 1.15
C THR A 61 10.65 -4.50 0.78
N THR A 62 11.35 -3.91 1.74
CA THR A 62 12.72 -3.39 1.58
C THR A 62 13.69 -4.46 1.08
N LEU A 63 13.72 -5.64 1.71
CA LEU A 63 14.63 -6.72 1.33
C LEU A 63 14.28 -7.32 -0.04
N SER A 64 13.01 -7.30 -0.44
CA SER A 64 12.62 -7.69 -1.79
C SER A 64 13.15 -6.72 -2.85
N LEU A 65 13.10 -5.41 -2.56
CA LEU A 65 13.70 -4.38 -3.43
C LEU A 65 15.22 -4.49 -3.49
N VAL A 66 15.88 -4.75 -2.35
CA VAL A 66 17.33 -5.00 -2.28
C VAL A 66 17.72 -6.20 -3.15
N HIS A 67 16.96 -7.29 -3.06
CA HIS A 67 17.18 -8.47 -3.88
C HIS A 67 17.09 -8.13 -5.38
N GLY A 68 16.06 -7.38 -5.78
CA GLY A 68 15.94 -6.89 -7.16
C GLY A 68 17.15 -6.04 -7.61
N LEU A 69 17.69 -5.17 -6.75
CA LEU A 69 18.88 -4.38 -7.07
C LEU A 69 20.15 -5.24 -7.22
N GLU A 70 20.28 -6.29 -6.41
CA GLU A 70 21.39 -7.25 -6.49
C GLU A 70 21.34 -8.04 -7.80
N GLU A 71 20.16 -8.57 -8.16
CA GLU A 71 19.95 -9.28 -9.42
C GLU A 71 20.14 -8.37 -10.64
N ALA A 72 19.75 -7.09 -10.54
CA ALA A 72 19.93 -6.11 -11.60
C ALA A 72 21.41 -5.67 -11.79
N GLY A 73 22.30 -6.03 -10.85
CA GLY A 73 23.69 -5.60 -10.86
C GLY A 73 23.91 -4.14 -10.43
N CYS A 74 22.91 -3.50 -9.81
CA CYS A 74 22.95 -2.10 -9.36
C CYS A 74 23.74 -1.94 -8.06
N LYS A 75 25.05 -2.26 -8.06
CA LYS A 75 25.89 -2.46 -6.84
C LYS A 75 26.05 -1.26 -5.90
N ASP A 76 25.81 -0.05 -6.37
CA ASP A 76 25.99 1.18 -5.57
C ASP A 76 24.66 1.80 -5.09
N GLU A 77 23.53 1.26 -5.55
CA GLU A 77 22.22 1.76 -5.16
C GLU A 77 21.76 1.24 -3.80
N ILE A 78 20.95 2.04 -3.10
CA ILE A 78 20.39 1.68 -1.80
C ILE A 78 18.87 1.85 -1.81
N VAL A 79 18.20 1.09 -0.95
CA VAL A 79 16.78 1.25 -0.65
C VAL A 79 16.62 2.10 0.60
N TYR A 80 15.80 3.14 0.52
CA TYR A 80 15.39 3.93 1.67
C TYR A 80 14.12 3.33 2.28
N GLY A 81 14.25 2.69 3.44
CA GLY A 81 13.13 2.08 4.16
C GLY A 81 12.63 3.01 5.26
N PHE A 82 11.42 3.55 5.11
CA PHE A 82 10.79 4.44 6.06
C PHE A 82 9.77 3.71 6.93
N ASP A 83 9.79 4.00 8.22
CA ASP A 83 8.75 3.61 9.18
C ASP A 83 8.86 4.53 10.41
N ARG A 84 7.86 4.54 11.29
CA ARG A 84 8.03 5.12 12.63
C ARG A 84 8.92 4.23 13.50
N PHE A 85 8.97 2.93 13.21
CA PHE A 85 9.65 1.90 14.00
C PHE A 85 9.20 1.89 15.47
N ILE A 86 7.91 2.15 15.71
CA ILE A 86 7.28 2.11 17.03
C ILE A 86 6.35 0.91 17.09
N TRP A 87 6.49 0.10 18.13
CA TRP A 87 5.67 -1.08 18.37
C TRP A 87 4.27 -0.65 18.84
N ASP A 88 3.25 -1.21 18.21
CA ASP A 88 1.84 -0.99 18.58
C ASP A 88 1.24 -2.32 19.05
N ASP A 89 0.22 -2.31 19.93
CA ASP A 89 -0.37 -3.53 20.55
C ASP A 89 -0.79 -4.61 19.55
N TRP A 90 -1.22 -4.21 18.35
CA TRP A 90 -1.62 -5.16 17.32
C TRP A 90 -0.45 -6.01 16.81
N MET A 91 0.79 -5.56 17.01
CA MET A 91 2.01 -6.26 16.63
C MET A 91 2.36 -7.40 17.59
N ASP A 92 1.73 -7.49 18.77
CA ASP A 92 2.01 -8.53 19.77
C ASP A 92 1.82 -9.95 19.20
N GLU A 93 0.98 -10.11 18.18
CA GLU A 93 0.82 -11.38 17.46
C GLU A 93 2.07 -11.83 16.67
N TYR A 94 3.10 -10.98 16.60
CA TYR A 94 4.40 -11.22 15.96
C TYR A 94 5.55 -11.36 16.96
N LEU A 95 5.28 -11.27 18.28
CA LEU A 95 6.28 -11.59 19.31
C LEU A 95 7.00 -12.94 19.07
N PRO A 96 6.31 -14.01 18.62
CA PRO A 96 6.98 -15.30 18.37
C PRO A 96 8.01 -15.31 17.23
N VAL A 97 8.06 -14.26 16.38
CA VAL A 97 8.95 -14.21 15.20
C VAL A 97 9.99 -13.10 15.26
N VAL A 98 10.05 -12.35 16.36
CA VAL A 98 11.05 -11.29 16.63
C VAL A 98 12.07 -11.75 17.67
N ALA A 99 13.23 -11.09 17.72
CA ALA A 99 14.32 -11.51 18.62
C ALA A 99 14.16 -11.04 20.07
N CYS A 100 13.34 -10.03 20.32
CA CYS A 100 13.11 -9.44 21.63
C CYS A 100 11.61 -9.28 21.88
N GLU A 101 11.21 -9.26 23.15
CA GLU A 101 9.89 -8.77 23.52
C GLU A 101 9.88 -7.26 23.36
N TYR A 102 8.79 -6.75 22.80
CA TYR A 102 8.53 -5.32 22.61
C TYR A 102 7.21 -4.97 23.28
N ALA A 103 7.17 -3.86 24.00
CA ALA A 103 5.95 -3.27 24.52
C ALA A 103 5.47 -2.11 23.63
N HIS A 104 4.20 -1.73 23.79
CA HIS A 104 3.64 -0.55 23.16
C HIS A 104 4.54 0.68 23.30
N GLY A 105 4.78 1.39 22.20
CA GLY A 105 5.59 2.60 22.19
C GLY A 105 7.10 2.37 22.12
N GLU A 106 7.57 1.13 22.31
CA GLU A 106 9.00 0.82 22.19
C GLU A 106 9.46 0.82 20.74
N SER A 107 10.74 1.13 20.53
CA SER A 107 11.29 1.08 19.18
C SER A 107 11.69 -0.33 18.78
N PHE A 108 11.12 -0.84 17.69
CA PHE A 108 11.54 -2.10 17.07
C PHE A 108 12.59 -1.91 15.97
N LEU A 109 13.15 -0.70 15.81
CA LEU A 109 14.24 -0.44 14.86
C LEU A 109 15.45 -1.39 15.02
N PRO A 110 15.87 -1.79 16.24
CA PRO A 110 16.93 -2.80 16.41
C PRO A 110 16.60 -4.14 15.73
N GLU A 111 15.33 -4.55 15.75
CA GLU A 111 14.90 -5.79 15.09
C GLU A 111 15.01 -5.67 13.57
N VAL A 112 14.57 -4.54 12.99
CA VAL A 112 14.68 -4.32 11.54
C VAL A 112 16.15 -4.27 11.12
N ARG A 113 17.00 -3.59 11.89
CA ARG A 113 18.46 -3.56 11.68
C ARG A 113 19.07 -4.96 11.70
N ARG A 114 18.65 -5.81 12.64
CA ARG A 114 19.10 -7.21 12.71
C ARG A 114 18.72 -7.98 11.45
N ARG A 115 17.50 -7.80 10.94
CA ARG A 115 17.00 -8.47 9.72
C ARG A 115 17.74 -8.02 8.47
N VAL A 116 17.97 -6.71 8.32
CA VAL A 116 18.65 -6.17 7.14
C VAL A 116 20.17 -6.23 7.23
N LYS A 117 20.75 -6.73 8.33
CA LYS A 117 22.19 -6.69 8.62
C LYS A 117 23.06 -7.22 7.48
N ALA A 118 22.67 -8.33 6.86
CA ALA A 118 23.42 -8.92 5.74
C ALA A 118 23.50 -7.99 4.52
N HIS A 119 22.51 -7.11 4.36
CA HIS A 119 22.41 -6.12 3.28
C HIS A 119 22.53 -4.68 3.80
N GLY A 120 23.15 -4.45 4.96
CA GLY A 120 23.14 -3.13 5.61
C GLY A 120 23.76 -2.01 4.77
N HIS A 121 24.68 -2.34 3.86
CA HIS A 121 25.26 -1.40 2.90
C HIS A 121 24.30 -1.00 1.76
N ARG A 122 23.19 -1.73 1.61
CA ARG A 122 22.14 -1.56 0.58
C ARG A 122 20.86 -0.95 1.13
N VAL A 123 20.78 -0.73 2.45
CA VAL A 123 19.56 -0.29 3.12
C VAL A 123 19.86 0.91 4.00
N ARG A 124 19.11 1.99 3.78
CA ARG A 124 19.04 3.12 4.70
C ARG A 124 17.67 3.13 5.38
N LEU A 125 17.65 2.73 6.64
CA LEU A 125 16.44 2.84 7.47
C LEU A 125 16.27 4.27 7.94
N VAL A 126 15.08 4.84 7.75
CA VAL A 126 14.74 6.23 8.08
C VAL A 126 13.56 6.26 9.05
N PRO A 127 13.81 6.38 10.37
CA PRO A 127 12.76 6.59 11.35
C PRO A 127 12.09 7.95 11.14
N ALA A 128 10.84 7.97 10.71
CA ALA A 128 10.13 9.19 10.41
C ALA A 128 8.62 9.08 10.61
N ASP A 129 8.01 10.20 11.01
CA ASP A 129 6.58 10.41 10.88
C ASP A 129 6.28 11.00 9.50
N LEU A 130 5.68 10.20 8.62
CA LEU A 130 5.35 10.59 7.26
C LEU A 130 4.24 11.65 7.17
N THR A 131 3.57 11.99 8.27
CA THR A 131 2.63 13.12 8.28
C THR A 131 3.36 14.47 8.20
N THR A 132 4.61 14.55 8.69
CA THR A 132 5.41 15.78 8.75
C THR A 132 6.70 15.71 7.94
N TYR A 133 7.11 14.52 7.51
CA TYR A 133 8.32 14.34 6.72
C TYR A 133 8.19 14.88 5.29
N ALA A 134 9.20 15.62 4.84
CA ALA A 134 9.32 16.12 3.47
C ALA A 134 10.57 15.53 2.80
N TRP A 135 10.40 14.83 1.69
CA TRP A 135 11.50 14.26 0.92
C TRP A 135 12.34 15.36 0.25
N LYS A 136 13.66 15.25 0.37
CA LYS A 136 14.63 16.21 -0.17
C LYS A 136 15.84 15.56 -0.85
N ASP A 137 15.90 14.24 -0.90
CA ASP A 137 17.07 13.47 -1.35
C ASP A 137 17.08 13.24 -2.88
N GLY A 138 16.45 14.15 -3.64
CA GLY A 138 16.51 14.16 -5.11
C GLY A 138 15.46 13.27 -5.80
N PRO A 139 15.70 12.87 -7.07
CA PRO A 139 14.71 12.12 -7.85
C PRO A 139 14.43 10.73 -7.29
N ILE A 140 13.23 10.22 -7.52
CA ILE A 140 12.76 8.87 -7.13
C ILE A 140 12.37 8.11 -8.40
N LYS A 141 12.92 6.90 -8.56
CA LYS A 141 12.60 6.00 -9.69
C LYS A 141 11.68 4.84 -9.32
N LEU A 142 11.60 4.51 -8.04
CA LEU A 142 10.62 3.58 -7.50
C LEU A 142 10.15 4.07 -6.14
N LEU A 143 8.84 4.19 -5.97
CA LEU A 143 8.17 4.53 -4.73
C LEU A 143 7.18 3.42 -4.35
N LEU A 144 7.53 2.59 -3.38
CA LEU A 144 6.64 1.61 -2.77
C LEU A 144 5.93 2.25 -1.58
N VAL A 145 4.59 2.17 -1.54
CA VAL A 145 3.74 2.81 -0.55
C VAL A 145 2.86 1.78 0.16
N ASP A 146 3.15 1.53 1.45
CA ASP A 146 2.40 0.71 2.42
C ASP A 146 2.05 1.54 3.70
N ALA A 147 2.25 2.87 3.65
CA ALA A 147 2.03 3.73 4.80
C ALA A 147 0.75 4.57 4.75
N MET A 148 0.01 4.58 3.63
CA MET A 148 -1.19 5.40 3.45
C MET A 148 -2.41 4.83 4.21
N LYS A 149 -2.37 4.83 5.55
CA LYS A 149 -3.43 4.25 6.39
C LYS A 149 -4.50 5.25 6.85
N THR A 150 -4.36 6.54 6.51
CA THR A 150 -5.36 7.60 6.77
C THR A 150 -5.33 8.64 5.66
N TRP A 151 -6.37 9.51 5.60
CA TRP A 151 -6.39 10.66 4.68
C TRP A 151 -5.20 11.60 4.86
N VAL A 152 -4.82 11.86 6.11
CA VAL A 152 -3.69 12.75 6.44
C VAL A 152 -2.38 12.16 5.91
N LEU A 153 -2.15 10.86 6.13
CA LEU A 153 -0.97 10.18 5.60
C LEU A 153 -0.99 10.11 4.07
N GLY A 154 -2.13 9.78 3.46
CA GLY A 154 -2.32 9.80 2.01
C GLY A 154 -1.96 11.15 1.39
N SER A 155 -2.46 12.24 1.98
CA SER A 155 -2.20 13.60 1.51
C SER A 155 -0.74 13.98 1.68
N SER A 156 -0.16 13.73 2.87
CA SER A 156 1.23 14.10 3.16
C SER A 156 2.24 13.32 2.31
N ILE A 157 2.08 12.00 2.19
CA ILE A 157 2.95 11.18 1.33
C ILE A 157 2.87 11.64 -0.13
N THR A 158 1.66 11.90 -0.63
CA THR A 158 1.47 12.37 -2.02
C THR A 158 2.20 13.69 -2.23
N ARG A 159 2.02 14.68 -1.34
CA ARG A 159 2.65 15.99 -1.44
C ARG A 159 4.18 15.94 -1.27
N SER A 160 4.67 15.07 -0.40
CA SER A 160 6.09 15.01 -0.07
C SER A 160 6.92 14.22 -1.08
N PHE A 161 6.41 13.09 -1.60
CA PHE A 161 7.22 12.17 -2.41
C PHE A 161 6.92 12.24 -3.90
N PHE A 162 5.66 12.44 -4.30
CA PHE A 162 5.28 12.37 -5.73
C PHE A 162 5.96 13.44 -6.60
N PRO A 163 6.21 14.69 -6.13
CA PRO A 163 6.93 15.68 -6.94
C PRO A 163 8.36 15.28 -7.35
N SER A 164 8.93 14.30 -6.65
CA SER A 164 10.29 13.80 -6.91
C SER A 164 10.33 12.61 -7.88
N LEU A 165 9.18 12.08 -8.29
CA LEU A 165 9.11 10.99 -9.27
C LEU A 165 9.63 11.46 -10.64
N VAL A 166 10.54 10.68 -11.23
CA VAL A 166 10.98 10.91 -12.61
C VAL A 166 10.01 10.26 -13.61
N PRO A 167 9.87 10.78 -14.84
CA PRO A 167 9.20 10.04 -15.91
C PRO A 167 9.79 8.64 -16.06
N GLY A 168 8.91 7.63 -16.22
CA GLY A 168 9.23 6.21 -16.18
C GLY A 168 9.27 5.59 -14.78
N ALA A 169 9.22 6.39 -13.70
CA ALA A 169 9.25 5.87 -12.34
C ALA A 169 8.01 5.01 -12.03
N LEU A 170 8.20 4.00 -11.19
CA LEU A 170 7.11 3.17 -10.69
C LEU A 170 6.62 3.67 -9.34
N VAL A 171 5.30 3.82 -9.21
CA VAL A 171 4.61 3.92 -7.92
C VAL A 171 3.91 2.59 -7.67
N VAL A 172 4.26 1.94 -6.56
CA VAL A 172 3.75 0.63 -6.17
C VAL A 172 2.95 0.79 -4.88
N HIS A 173 1.64 0.66 -4.96
CA HIS A 173 0.74 0.77 -3.80
C HIS A 173 0.44 -0.63 -3.25
N GLN A 174 0.94 -0.95 -2.04
CA GLN A 174 0.73 -2.27 -1.44
C GLN A 174 -0.73 -2.47 -1.02
N ASP A 175 -1.39 -1.43 -0.50
CA ASP A 175 -2.80 -1.50 -0.07
C ASP A 175 -3.80 -1.08 -1.14
N TYR A 176 -3.44 -0.98 -2.42
CA TYR A 176 -4.35 -0.43 -3.43
C TYR A 176 -5.73 -1.12 -3.45
N LYS A 177 -5.76 -2.44 -3.25
CA LYS A 177 -6.98 -3.26 -3.17
C LYS A 177 -7.50 -3.44 -1.73
N CYS A 178 -6.89 -2.82 -0.74
CA CYS A 178 -7.32 -2.93 0.64
C CYS A 178 -8.55 -2.05 0.88
N TYR A 179 -9.62 -2.67 1.37
CA TYR A 179 -10.93 -2.05 1.52
C TYR A 179 -10.90 -0.80 2.42
N ASP A 180 -9.98 -0.72 3.37
CA ASP A 180 -9.85 0.37 4.33
C ASP A 180 -9.02 1.55 3.84
N THR A 181 -8.54 1.55 2.58
CA THR A 181 -7.72 2.65 2.03
C THR A 181 -8.24 3.24 0.71
N PRO A 182 -9.53 3.62 0.60
CA PRO A 182 -10.14 4.10 -0.66
C PRO A 182 -9.46 5.35 -1.25
N TRP A 183 -8.79 6.15 -0.42
CA TRP A 183 -8.04 7.33 -0.88
C TRP A 183 -6.89 6.99 -1.82
N ILE A 184 -6.32 5.77 -1.76
CA ILE A 184 -5.26 5.36 -2.69
C ILE A 184 -5.82 5.29 -4.12
N ALA A 185 -6.97 4.64 -4.29
CA ALA A 185 -7.67 4.58 -5.58
C ALA A 185 -8.08 5.99 -6.05
N LEU A 186 -8.53 6.85 -5.14
CA LEU A 186 -8.90 8.23 -5.44
C LEU A 186 -7.70 9.07 -5.94
N ILE A 187 -6.56 9.04 -5.23
CA ILE A 187 -5.33 9.73 -5.65
C ILE A 187 -4.94 9.27 -7.05
N GLN A 188 -4.88 7.95 -7.26
CA GLN A 188 -4.46 7.39 -8.53
C GLN A 188 -5.44 7.72 -9.65
N TYR A 189 -6.75 7.72 -9.38
CA TYR A 189 -7.78 8.14 -10.34
C TYR A 189 -7.58 9.61 -10.74
N ARG A 190 -7.33 10.51 -9.79
CA ARG A 190 -7.08 11.94 -10.09
C ARG A 190 -5.81 12.19 -10.89
N LEU A 191 -4.88 11.24 -10.87
CA LEU A 191 -3.63 11.28 -11.65
C LEU A 191 -3.63 10.33 -12.86
N ARG A 192 -4.75 9.67 -13.17
CA ARG A 192 -4.82 8.55 -14.14
C ARG A 192 -4.32 8.87 -15.54
N ASP A 193 -4.48 10.11 -16.00
CA ASP A 193 -3.98 10.58 -17.29
C ASP A 193 -2.45 10.57 -17.35
N LEU A 194 -1.78 10.77 -16.21
CA LEU A 194 -0.33 10.86 -16.07
C LEU A 194 0.34 9.51 -15.80
N PHE A 195 -0.44 8.44 -15.60
CA PHE A 195 0.08 7.12 -15.27
C PHE A 195 -0.38 6.04 -16.25
N ASN A 196 0.48 5.04 -16.46
CA ASN A 196 0.15 3.77 -17.08
C ASN A 196 -0.06 2.73 -15.98
N PHE A 197 -1.16 1.97 -16.04
CA PHE A 197 -1.27 0.74 -15.26
C PHE A 197 -0.23 -0.26 -15.76
N THR A 198 0.58 -0.83 -14.85
CA THR A 198 1.63 -1.79 -15.24
C THR A 198 1.35 -3.19 -14.69
N HIS A 199 0.87 -3.30 -13.46
CA HIS A 199 0.67 -4.59 -12.83
C HIS A 199 -0.31 -4.52 -11.66
N GLY A 200 -1.14 -5.55 -11.51
CA GLY A 200 -1.90 -5.83 -10.30
C GLY A 200 -1.55 -7.22 -9.80
N VAL A 201 -0.92 -7.32 -8.63
CA VAL A 201 -0.50 -8.62 -8.07
C VAL A 201 -1.75 -9.42 -7.75
N ARG A 202 -1.91 -10.62 -8.32
CA ARG A 202 -3.17 -11.36 -8.20
C ARG A 202 -3.50 -11.74 -6.76
N ARG A 203 -2.53 -12.29 -6.02
CA ARG A 203 -2.66 -12.57 -4.58
C ARG A 203 -1.96 -11.49 -3.75
N GLY A 204 -2.75 -10.62 -3.15
CA GLY A 204 -2.28 -9.48 -2.37
C GLY A 204 -3.11 -8.25 -2.66
N CYS A 205 -2.72 -7.11 -2.11
CA CYS A 205 -3.39 -5.84 -2.35
C CYS A 205 -2.63 -4.94 -3.33
N THR A 206 -1.42 -5.35 -3.74
CA THR A 206 -0.49 -4.54 -4.53
C THR A 206 -0.94 -4.24 -5.95
N VAL A 207 -0.83 -2.96 -6.34
CA VAL A 207 -0.98 -2.48 -7.72
C VAL A 207 0.10 -1.44 -8.03
N ALA A 208 0.61 -1.45 -9.26
CA ALA A 208 1.68 -0.58 -9.70
C ALA A 208 1.32 0.22 -10.95
N PHE A 209 1.85 1.44 -10.98
CA PHE A 209 1.66 2.41 -12.04
C PHE A 209 3.00 3.03 -12.44
N GLU A 210 3.18 3.26 -13.73
CA GLU A 210 4.36 3.95 -14.28
C GLU A 210 3.99 5.39 -14.63
N LEU A 211 4.81 6.34 -14.17
CA LEU A 211 4.61 7.75 -14.43
C LEU A 211 5.01 8.09 -15.88
N LYS A 212 4.11 8.65 -16.67
CA LYS A 212 4.37 9.04 -18.07
C LYS A 212 5.21 10.30 -18.18
N GLU A 213 4.89 11.30 -17.35
CA GLU A 213 5.46 12.63 -17.42
C GLU A 213 5.55 13.26 -16.04
N LYS A 214 6.37 14.31 -15.91
CA LYS A 214 6.67 14.92 -14.61
C LYS A 214 5.40 15.50 -13.97
N LEU A 215 5.18 15.20 -12.70
CA LEU A 215 4.07 15.75 -11.93
C LEU A 215 4.33 17.22 -11.56
N SER A 216 3.41 18.10 -11.94
CA SER A 216 3.39 19.49 -11.47
C SER A 216 2.91 19.56 -10.01
N PRO A 217 3.41 20.50 -9.18
CA PRO A 217 2.93 20.71 -7.82
C PRO A 217 1.41 20.90 -7.72
N GLU A 218 0.78 21.55 -8.69
CA GLU A 218 -0.66 21.81 -8.73
C GLU A 218 -1.44 20.50 -8.85
N ARG A 219 -1.06 19.63 -9.80
CA ARG A 219 -1.67 18.30 -9.97
C ARG A 219 -1.50 17.42 -8.72
N VAL A 220 -0.32 17.44 -8.08
CA VAL A 220 -0.07 16.71 -6.83
C VAL A 220 -0.98 17.23 -5.71
N ASN A 221 -1.05 18.55 -5.54
CA ASN A 221 -1.85 19.18 -4.49
C ASN A 221 -3.35 18.92 -4.67
N ALA A 222 -3.85 18.95 -5.91
CA ALA A 222 -5.24 18.63 -6.21
C ALA A 222 -5.55 17.15 -5.98
N ALA A 223 -4.65 16.24 -6.38
CA ALA A 223 -4.82 14.80 -6.13
C ALA A 223 -4.89 14.48 -4.63
N ALA A 224 -4.09 15.17 -3.82
CA ALA A 224 -3.97 15.02 -2.39
C ALA A 224 -4.99 15.82 -1.55
N ASP A 225 -6.00 16.44 -2.16
CA ASP A 225 -7.02 17.22 -1.43
C ASP A 225 -8.30 16.40 -1.19
N PHE A 226 -8.52 15.98 0.05
CA PHE A 226 -9.68 15.17 0.43
C PHE A 226 -10.81 15.98 1.07
N THR A 227 -10.71 17.32 1.08
CA THR A 227 -11.69 18.17 1.78
C THR A 227 -13.07 18.18 1.14
N ALA A 228 -13.17 17.89 -0.17
CA ALA A 228 -14.41 17.96 -0.94
C ALA A 228 -14.53 16.79 -1.94
N VAL A 229 -14.35 15.55 -1.47
CA VAL A 229 -14.62 14.35 -2.30
C VAL A 229 -16.13 14.16 -2.42
N THR A 230 -16.63 14.03 -3.65
CA THR A 230 -18.05 13.76 -3.92
C THR A 230 -18.33 12.26 -4.02
N ALA A 231 -19.58 11.85 -3.84
CA ALA A 231 -20.00 10.46 -4.03
C ALA A 231 -19.76 10.00 -5.49
N GLU A 232 -20.00 10.90 -6.45
CA GLU A 232 -19.78 10.65 -7.87
C GLU A 232 -18.30 10.46 -8.20
N GLU A 233 -17.42 11.24 -7.55
CA GLU A 233 -15.97 11.13 -7.75
C GLU A 233 -15.43 9.81 -7.21
N ILE A 234 -15.80 9.41 -5.99
CA ILE A 234 -15.34 8.14 -5.43
C ILE A 234 -15.89 6.95 -6.24
N GLU A 235 -17.14 7.02 -6.68
CA GLU A 235 -17.73 5.99 -7.55
C GLU A 235 -16.93 5.86 -8.85
N ALA A 236 -16.60 6.98 -9.49
CA ALA A 236 -15.79 6.98 -10.70
C ALA A 236 -14.38 6.41 -10.47
N ALA A 237 -13.74 6.74 -9.34
CA ALA A 237 -12.42 6.23 -8.97
C ALA A 237 -12.43 4.71 -8.74
N VAL A 238 -13.45 4.22 -8.03
CA VAL A 238 -13.66 2.79 -7.75
C VAL A 238 -13.96 2.04 -9.04
N ASN A 239 -14.85 2.54 -9.89
CA ASN A 239 -15.23 1.90 -11.14
C ASN A 239 -14.04 1.81 -12.11
N TRP A 240 -13.28 2.90 -12.26
CA TRP A 240 -12.05 2.90 -13.06
C TRP A 240 -11.05 1.85 -12.55
N SER A 241 -10.84 1.80 -11.23
CA SER A 241 -9.94 0.81 -10.62
C SER A 241 -10.45 -0.63 -10.82
N ALA A 242 -11.77 -0.85 -10.71
CA ALA A 242 -12.41 -2.14 -10.89
C ALA A 242 -12.32 -2.64 -12.34
N GLU A 243 -12.39 -1.73 -13.32
CA GLU A 243 -12.17 -2.03 -14.74
C GLU A 243 -10.73 -2.45 -15.02
N LEU A 244 -9.75 -1.71 -14.48
CA LEU A 244 -8.33 -2.04 -14.63
C LEU A 244 -7.97 -3.41 -14.07
N LEU A 245 -8.56 -3.76 -12.91
CA LEU A 245 -8.17 -4.96 -12.17
C LEU A 245 -8.95 -6.21 -12.59
N GLY A 246 -10.09 -6.06 -13.26
CA GLY A 246 -10.96 -7.19 -13.62
C GLY A 246 -11.38 -8.02 -12.40
N GLU A 247 -11.68 -9.31 -12.61
CA GLU A 247 -11.94 -10.25 -11.52
C GLU A 247 -10.64 -10.92 -11.03
N PRO A 248 -10.40 -11.07 -9.71
CA PRO A 248 -11.30 -10.77 -8.59
C PRO A 248 -11.24 -9.31 -8.08
N GLY A 249 -10.50 -8.43 -8.77
CA GLY A 249 -10.28 -7.03 -8.38
C GLY A 249 -11.55 -6.22 -8.10
N ARG A 250 -12.62 -6.45 -8.87
CA ARG A 250 -13.92 -5.78 -8.68
C ARG A 250 -14.48 -5.93 -7.28
N GLY A 251 -14.41 -7.13 -6.70
CA GLY A 251 -14.88 -7.35 -5.33
C GLY A 251 -14.06 -6.58 -4.28
N TRP A 252 -12.76 -6.40 -4.50
CA TRP A 252 -11.94 -5.57 -3.61
C TRP A 252 -12.35 -4.10 -3.67
N MET A 253 -12.58 -3.58 -4.88
CA MET A 253 -13.02 -2.21 -5.10
C MET A 253 -14.43 -1.95 -4.55
N ALA A 254 -15.32 -2.93 -4.60
CA ALA A 254 -16.61 -2.86 -3.92
C ALA A 254 -16.47 -2.63 -2.40
N GLY A 255 -15.48 -3.29 -1.78
CA GLY A 255 -15.14 -3.04 -0.37
C GLY A 255 -14.68 -1.61 -0.11
N CYS A 256 -13.76 -1.08 -0.93
CA CYS A 256 -13.31 0.31 -0.84
C CYS A 256 -14.47 1.31 -0.96
N HIS A 257 -15.42 1.05 -1.87
CA HIS A 257 -16.58 1.92 -2.08
C HIS A 257 -17.46 2.00 -0.82
N ILE A 258 -17.81 0.86 -0.23
CA ILE A 258 -18.58 0.82 1.02
C ILE A 258 -17.83 1.55 2.14
N MET A 259 -16.54 1.26 2.31
CA MET A 259 -15.76 1.84 3.39
C MET A 259 -15.62 3.34 3.30
N TYR A 260 -15.51 3.90 2.09
CA TYR A 260 -15.55 5.36 1.92
C TYR A 260 -16.81 5.97 2.56
N HIS A 261 -17.99 5.43 2.24
CA HIS A 261 -19.24 5.92 2.81
C HIS A 261 -19.27 5.77 4.34
N LEU A 262 -18.70 4.69 4.88
CA LEU A 262 -18.56 4.53 6.33
C LEU A 262 -17.61 5.57 6.95
N PHE A 263 -16.50 5.92 6.30
CA PHE A 263 -15.57 6.95 6.79
C PHE A 263 -16.22 8.35 6.83
N VAL A 264 -17.09 8.66 5.86
CA VAL A 264 -17.88 9.91 5.86
C VAL A 264 -19.19 9.82 6.66
N LYS A 265 -19.36 8.74 7.44
CA LYS A 265 -20.52 8.47 8.30
C LYS A 265 -21.87 8.40 7.58
N ASP A 266 -21.86 8.00 6.31
CA ASP A 266 -23.04 7.76 5.49
C ASP A 266 -23.40 6.27 5.43
N ALA A 267 -23.92 5.73 6.54
CA ALA A 267 -24.33 4.32 6.61
C ALA A 267 -25.42 3.97 5.57
N ALA A 268 -26.34 4.91 5.29
CA ALA A 268 -27.40 4.69 4.32
C ALA A 268 -26.86 4.60 2.88
N GLY A 269 -25.88 5.43 2.51
CA GLY A 269 -25.16 5.31 1.25
C GLY A 269 -24.36 4.02 1.16
N ALA A 270 -23.62 3.67 2.21
CA ALA A 270 -22.87 2.41 2.29
C ALA A 270 -23.79 1.19 2.06
N ARG A 271 -25.00 1.18 2.64
CA ARG A 271 -26.03 0.16 2.41
C ARG A 271 -26.51 0.12 0.97
N ARG A 272 -26.87 1.27 0.38
CA ARG A 272 -27.31 1.32 -1.03
C ARG A 272 -26.23 0.77 -1.98
N ILE A 273 -24.98 1.14 -1.76
CA ILE A 273 -23.83 0.65 -2.54
C ILE A 273 -23.65 -0.87 -2.36
N ALA A 274 -23.69 -1.35 -1.12
CA ALA A 274 -23.58 -2.78 -0.81
C ALA A 274 -24.66 -3.61 -1.53
N ASP A 275 -25.91 -3.17 -1.47
CA ASP A 275 -27.03 -3.86 -2.12
C ASP A 275 -26.91 -3.82 -3.65
N GLY A 276 -26.45 -2.70 -4.21
CA GLY A 276 -26.14 -2.59 -5.64
C GLY A 276 -25.12 -3.63 -6.11
N TYR A 277 -24.01 -3.80 -5.39
CA TYR A 277 -23.00 -4.81 -5.71
C TYR A 277 -23.53 -6.23 -5.55
N LEU A 278 -24.29 -6.52 -4.49
CA LEU A 278 -24.90 -7.84 -4.29
C LEU A 278 -25.86 -8.18 -5.44
N ASN A 279 -26.69 -7.23 -5.86
CA ASN A 279 -27.63 -7.41 -6.97
C ASN A 279 -26.93 -7.59 -8.32
N SER A 280 -25.73 -7.01 -8.49
CA SER A 280 -24.89 -7.21 -9.68
C SER A 280 -24.14 -8.55 -9.70
N GLY A 281 -24.23 -9.34 -8.63
CA GLY A 281 -23.60 -10.66 -8.53
C GLY A 281 -22.17 -10.67 -7.98
N ILE A 282 -21.68 -9.55 -7.41
CA ILE A 282 -20.38 -9.53 -6.73
C ILE A 282 -20.41 -10.48 -5.54
N LYS A 283 -19.47 -11.43 -5.52
CA LYS A 283 -19.38 -12.43 -4.47
C LYS A 283 -18.89 -11.81 -3.17
N ARG A 284 -19.50 -12.23 -2.05
CA ARG A 284 -19.07 -11.89 -0.69
C ARG A 284 -17.73 -12.55 -0.34
N HIS A 285 -16.64 -12.00 -0.84
CA HIS A 285 -15.28 -12.46 -0.57
C HIS A 285 -14.31 -11.30 -0.36
N GLY A 286 -13.16 -11.56 0.25
CA GLY A 286 -12.09 -10.57 0.41
C GLY A 286 -12.59 -9.28 1.07
N GLY A 287 -12.13 -8.13 0.56
CA GLY A 287 -12.44 -6.80 1.10
C GLY A 287 -13.93 -6.47 1.09
N PHE A 288 -14.72 -7.00 0.16
CA PHE A 288 -16.18 -6.80 0.17
C PHE A 288 -16.82 -7.43 1.40
N ALA A 289 -16.44 -8.66 1.74
CA ALA A 289 -16.97 -9.36 2.91
C ALA A 289 -16.58 -8.67 4.24
N GLU A 290 -15.41 -8.04 4.30
CA GLU A 290 -15.00 -7.24 5.46
C GLU A 290 -15.83 -5.96 5.57
N ALA A 291 -15.95 -5.20 4.48
CA ALA A 291 -16.69 -3.95 4.46
C ALA A 291 -18.16 -4.13 4.86
N LEU A 292 -18.79 -5.23 4.45
CA LEU A 292 -20.15 -5.59 4.87
C LEU A 292 -20.26 -5.76 6.39
N ARG A 293 -19.26 -6.33 7.06
CA ARG A 293 -19.26 -6.48 8.52
C ARG A 293 -19.11 -5.15 9.25
N PHE A 294 -18.30 -4.25 8.70
CA PHE A 294 -18.22 -2.88 9.23
C PHE A 294 -19.55 -2.13 9.06
N LEU A 295 -20.20 -2.29 7.91
CA LEU A 295 -21.52 -1.73 7.68
C LEU A 295 -22.56 -2.25 8.68
N GLU A 296 -22.63 -3.57 8.89
CA GLU A 296 -23.53 -4.17 9.89
C GLU A 296 -23.25 -3.65 11.32
N THR A 297 -21.98 -3.43 11.66
CA THR A 297 -21.60 -2.84 12.95
C THR A 297 -22.04 -1.38 13.06
N ALA A 298 -21.85 -0.59 12.01
CA ALA A 298 -22.26 0.81 11.97
C ALA A 298 -23.79 0.96 12.08
N GLU A 299 -24.56 0.12 11.39
CA GLU A 299 -26.02 0.14 11.46
C GLU A 299 -26.56 -0.32 12.83
N SER A 300 -25.94 -1.34 13.44
CA SER A 300 -26.43 -1.90 14.71
C SER A 300 -25.98 -1.11 15.94
N LYS A 301 -24.80 -0.49 15.91
CA LYS A 301 -24.20 0.17 17.08
C LYS A 301 -24.00 1.69 16.91
N GLY A 302 -24.15 2.22 15.70
CA GLY A 302 -23.77 3.62 15.40
C GLY A 302 -22.26 3.86 15.45
N GLU A 303 -21.46 2.79 15.41
CA GLU A 303 -19.99 2.84 15.49
C GLU A 303 -19.39 2.87 14.07
N PHE A 304 -18.70 3.95 13.74
CA PHE A 304 -18.05 4.12 12.44
C PHE A 304 -16.54 3.86 12.53
N PRO A 305 -15.91 3.32 11.47
CA PRO A 305 -14.47 3.19 11.42
C PRO A 305 -13.80 4.58 11.40
N PRO A 306 -12.61 4.73 12.01
CA PRO A 306 -11.85 5.97 11.93
C PRO A 306 -11.35 6.19 10.49
N SER A 307 -11.42 7.43 10.01
CA SER A 307 -10.91 7.89 8.71
C SER A 307 -9.40 8.14 8.69
#